data_AF-A0A972X0F9-F1
#
_entry.id   AF-A0A972X0F9-F1
#
_cell.length_a   1.000
_cell.length_b   1.000
_cell.length_c   1.000
_cell.angle_alpha   90.00
_cell.angle_beta   90.00
_cell.angle_gamma   90.00
#
_symmetry.space_group_name_H-M   'P 1'
#
loop_
_entity.id
_entity.type
_entity.pdbx_description
1 polymer ?
#
loop_
_entity_poly.entity_id
_entity_poly.type
_entity_poly.pdbx_seq_one_letter_code
_entity_poly.pdbx_strand_id
1 'polypeptide(L)'
;SLVLHKLDVHGISYRVITDGFGEKEVGVFRADTFSFANRSFEGHQGLTITGDWKKEKRVLSEGDIFITCRQPKSLLVVHLFEPKAPDSLLAWGFFNTRFEPKEYMENYVAEVLGEEMLLKPEIQKVFEEKLSDPEFRNSNEKRLEFFHRLHSSWDENLGLYPVYRAIEAFK
;
A
#
# COMPACT_ATOMS: atom_id res chain seq x y z
N SER A 1 -2.90 7.29 -17.96
CA SER A 1 -2.48 7.12 -16.56
C SER A 1 -1.99 8.46 -16.02
N LEU A 2 -2.41 8.85 -14.81
CA LEU A 2 -2.03 10.11 -14.15
C LEU A 2 -0.50 10.23 -13.96
N VAL A 3 0.17 9.11 -13.68
CA VAL A 3 1.62 9.05 -13.52
C VAL A 3 2.35 9.31 -14.84
N LEU A 4 1.92 8.69 -15.96
CA LEU A 4 2.53 8.90 -17.28
C LEU A 4 2.54 10.38 -17.65
N HIS A 5 1.41 11.08 -17.46
CA HIS A 5 1.33 12.50 -17.75
C HIS A 5 2.34 13.33 -16.94
N LYS A 6 2.55 13.00 -15.65
CA LYS A 6 3.58 13.68 -14.83
C LYS A 6 5.00 13.40 -15.36
N LEU A 7 5.29 12.16 -15.74
CA LEU A 7 6.57 11.81 -16.35
C LEU A 7 6.80 12.61 -17.64
N ASP A 8 5.79 12.71 -18.51
CA ASP A 8 5.86 13.44 -19.77
C ASP A 8 6.08 14.95 -19.54
N VAL A 9 5.33 15.57 -18.63
CA VAL A 9 5.48 17.00 -18.28
C VAL A 9 6.89 17.31 -17.78
N HIS A 10 7.47 16.41 -16.98
CA HIS A 10 8.84 16.57 -16.49
C HIS A 10 9.89 16.05 -17.48
N GLY A 11 9.49 15.49 -18.62
CA GLY A 11 10.35 14.86 -19.62
C GLY A 11 11.23 13.74 -19.03
N ILE A 12 10.69 12.96 -18.11
CA ILE A 12 11.34 11.79 -17.52
C ILE A 12 11.16 10.61 -18.46
N SER A 13 12.25 9.94 -18.81
CA SER A 13 12.20 8.76 -19.66
C SER A 13 11.70 7.53 -18.90
N TYR A 14 10.81 6.77 -19.51
CA TYR A 14 10.25 5.53 -18.97
C TYR A 14 10.00 4.51 -20.09
N ARG A 15 9.76 3.26 -19.70
CA ARG A 15 9.30 2.17 -20.57
C ARG A 15 7.99 1.61 -19.99
N VAL A 16 6.98 1.44 -20.82
CA VAL A 16 5.83 0.59 -20.46
C VAL A 16 6.22 -0.86 -20.73
N ILE A 17 6.01 -1.73 -19.75
CA ILE A 17 6.33 -3.15 -19.84
C ILE A 17 5.27 -3.82 -20.73
N THR A 18 5.71 -4.47 -21.81
CA THR A 18 4.80 -5.11 -22.79
C THR A 18 4.70 -6.62 -22.61
N ASP A 19 5.75 -7.29 -22.16
CA ASP A 19 5.79 -8.76 -22.05
C ASP A 19 5.71 -9.25 -20.58
N GLY A 20 5.47 -8.33 -19.64
CA GLY A 20 5.65 -8.57 -18.21
C GLY A 20 7.12 -8.88 -17.84
N PHE A 21 7.45 -8.87 -16.55
CA PHE A 21 8.67 -9.52 -16.06
C PHE A 21 8.37 -10.78 -15.24
N GLY A 22 7.10 -11.09 -15.03
CA GLY A 22 6.69 -12.15 -14.10
C GLY A 22 7.03 -11.77 -12.67
N GLU A 23 7.20 -12.79 -11.81
CA GLU A 23 7.58 -12.58 -10.43
C GLU A 23 9.06 -12.14 -10.30
N LYS A 24 9.28 -11.02 -9.61
CA LYS A 24 10.60 -10.47 -9.31
C LYS A 24 10.71 -10.07 -7.84
N GLU A 25 11.90 -10.22 -7.27
CA GLU A 25 12.20 -9.61 -5.97
C GLU A 25 12.41 -8.11 -6.17
N VAL A 26 11.64 -7.31 -5.45
CA VAL A 26 11.65 -5.85 -5.51
C VAL A 26 11.60 -5.25 -4.12
N GLY A 27 12.03 -4.00 -3.99
CA GLY A 27 11.76 -3.21 -2.80
C GLY A 27 10.30 -2.79 -2.81
N VAL A 28 9.56 -3.19 -1.79
CA VAL A 28 8.16 -2.85 -1.56
C VAL A 28 8.07 -1.95 -0.33
N PHE A 29 7.23 -0.92 -0.41
CA PHE A 29 6.91 -0.08 0.73
C PHE A 29 5.46 -0.33 1.14
N ARG A 30 5.26 -0.83 2.36
CA ARG A 30 3.94 -0.89 2.99
C ARG A 30 3.96 0.09 4.16
N ALA A 31 2.97 0.97 4.20
CA ALA A 31 2.87 1.93 5.28
C ALA A 31 2.51 1.20 6.60
N ASP A 32 3.27 1.48 7.65
CA ASP A 32 2.94 1.02 9.00
C ASP A 32 1.82 1.89 9.58
N THR A 33 1.89 3.20 9.33
CA THR A 33 0.82 4.17 9.60
C THR A 33 0.67 5.16 8.45
N PHE A 34 -0.53 5.70 8.26
CA PHE A 34 -0.80 6.75 7.31
C PHE A 34 -1.92 7.67 7.80
N SER A 35 -1.87 8.95 7.44
CA SER A 35 -2.88 9.94 7.79
C SER A 35 -3.09 10.94 6.66
N PHE A 36 -4.36 11.16 6.31
CA PHE A 36 -4.74 12.22 5.38
C PHE A 36 -4.71 13.58 6.08
N ALA A 37 -4.32 14.63 5.36
CA ALA A 37 -4.42 15.98 5.88
C ALA A 37 -5.89 16.34 6.20
N ASN A 38 -6.14 17.18 7.20
CA ASN A 38 -7.53 17.56 7.53
C ASN A 38 -8.13 18.58 6.55
N ARG A 39 -7.30 19.18 5.68
CA ARG A 39 -7.70 20.18 4.70
C ARG A 39 -6.97 19.91 3.40
N SER A 40 -7.63 20.19 2.28
CA SER A 40 -7.00 20.22 0.98
C SER A 40 -6.09 21.44 0.83
N PHE A 41 -5.02 21.31 0.06
CA PHE A 41 -4.15 22.39 -0.38
C PHE A 41 -4.06 22.36 -1.91
N GLU A 42 -4.37 23.48 -2.57
CA GLU A 42 -4.40 23.57 -4.05
C GLU A 42 -5.24 22.47 -4.74
N GLY A 43 -6.33 22.03 -4.10
CA GLY A 43 -7.20 20.96 -4.61
C GLY A 43 -6.68 19.54 -4.36
N HIS A 44 -5.55 19.40 -3.66
CA HIS A 44 -4.96 18.12 -3.29
C HIS A 44 -5.21 17.78 -1.83
N GLN A 45 -5.55 16.53 -1.56
CA GLN A 45 -5.69 15.98 -0.23
C GLN A 45 -4.39 15.27 0.15
N GLY A 46 -3.53 15.93 0.91
CA GLY A 46 -2.20 15.40 1.24
C GLY A 46 -2.23 14.15 2.11
N LEU A 47 -1.15 13.37 2.07
CA LEU A 47 -0.99 12.10 2.80
C LEU A 47 0.39 12.04 3.47
N THR A 48 0.41 11.77 4.77
CA THR A 48 1.63 11.48 5.53
C THR A 48 1.69 9.99 5.86
N ILE A 49 2.86 9.37 5.74
CA ILE A 49 3.03 7.94 6.05
C ILE A 49 4.29 7.66 6.86
N THR A 50 4.30 6.53 7.57
CA THR A 50 5.50 5.89 8.12
C THR A 50 5.69 4.51 7.50
N GLY A 51 6.88 3.94 7.65
CA GLY A 51 7.23 2.61 7.15
C GLY A 51 8.59 2.56 6.48
N ASP A 52 8.95 1.37 6.03
CA ASP A 52 10.24 1.09 5.42
C ASP A 52 10.14 0.15 4.22
N TRP A 53 11.14 0.27 3.36
CA TRP A 53 11.30 -0.59 2.20
C TRP A 53 11.73 -2.00 2.64
N LYS A 54 10.97 -3.01 2.25
CA LYS A 54 11.25 -4.42 2.49
C LYS A 54 11.40 -5.16 1.15
N LYS A 55 12.17 -6.23 1.14
CA LYS A 55 12.28 -7.08 -0.06
C LYS A 55 11.10 -8.02 -0.10
N GLU A 56 10.35 -8.00 -1.19
CA GLU A 56 9.23 -8.91 -1.42
C GLU A 56 9.20 -9.35 -2.89
N LYS A 57 8.68 -10.54 -3.14
CA LYS A 57 8.41 -11.00 -4.50
C LYS A 57 7.08 -10.42 -4.97
N ARG A 58 7.09 -9.75 -6.12
CA ARG A 58 5.89 -9.19 -6.75
C ARG A 58 5.87 -9.55 -8.23
N VAL A 59 4.68 -9.80 -8.75
CA VAL A 59 4.45 -9.96 -10.19
C VAL A 59 4.46 -8.57 -10.82
N LEU A 60 5.36 -8.36 -11.78
CA LEU A 60 5.39 -7.19 -12.63
C LEU A 60 4.73 -7.53 -13.96
N SER A 61 3.61 -6.89 -14.23
CA SER A 61 2.68 -7.25 -15.31
C SER A 61 2.85 -6.37 -16.54
N GLU A 62 2.26 -6.79 -17.65
CA GLU A 62 2.07 -5.89 -18.81
C GLU A 62 1.30 -4.63 -18.38
N GLY A 63 1.73 -3.48 -18.90
CA GLY A 63 1.18 -2.16 -18.56
C GLY A 63 1.87 -1.47 -17.38
N ASP A 64 2.68 -2.17 -16.60
CA ASP A 64 3.52 -1.55 -15.56
C ASP A 64 4.55 -0.60 -16.18
N ILE A 65 4.91 0.45 -15.43
CA ILE A 65 5.83 1.49 -15.91
C ILE A 65 7.19 1.29 -15.24
N PHE A 66 8.22 1.08 -16.05
CA PHE A 66 9.60 1.00 -15.61
C PHE A 66 10.33 2.33 -15.86
N ILE A 67 10.83 2.95 -14.80
CA ILE A 67 11.59 4.19 -14.85
C ILE A 67 13.04 3.90 -14.46
N THR A 68 13.97 4.08 -15.38
CA THR A 68 15.40 3.92 -15.08
C THR A 68 15.97 5.18 -14.46
N CYS A 69 16.77 5.05 -13.40
CA CYS A 69 17.55 6.18 -12.87
C CYS A 69 18.82 6.47 -13.70
N ARG A 70 19.07 5.74 -14.79
CA ARG A 70 20.20 6.01 -15.72
C ARG A 70 19.82 7.12 -16.71
N GLN A 71 19.44 8.27 -16.18
CA GLN A 71 19.07 9.47 -16.94
C GLN A 71 19.43 10.73 -16.12
N PRO A 72 19.62 11.91 -16.76
CA PRO A 72 20.00 13.14 -16.05
C PRO A 72 19.04 13.57 -14.93
N LYS A 73 17.77 13.15 -15.01
CA LYS A 73 16.69 13.51 -14.07
C LYS A 73 16.54 12.51 -12.91
N SER A 74 17.56 11.69 -12.63
CA SER A 74 17.50 10.63 -11.61
C SER A 74 17.11 11.13 -10.22
N LEU A 75 17.65 12.27 -9.78
CA LEU A 75 17.28 12.87 -8.50
C LEU A 75 15.80 13.28 -8.46
N LEU A 76 15.29 13.86 -9.54
CA LEU A 76 13.86 14.21 -9.64
C LEU A 76 12.98 12.97 -9.57
N VAL A 77 13.35 11.89 -10.26
CA VAL A 77 12.64 10.60 -10.17
C VAL A 77 12.59 10.12 -8.72
N VAL A 78 13.74 10.11 -8.02
CA VAL A 78 13.80 9.69 -6.62
C VAL A 78 12.92 10.59 -5.74
N HIS A 79 12.97 11.92 -5.91
CA HIS A 79 12.13 12.84 -5.14
C HIS A 79 10.62 12.65 -5.38
N LEU A 80 10.20 12.47 -6.65
CA LEU A 80 8.79 12.30 -7.00
C LEU A 80 8.21 10.99 -6.47
N PHE A 81 9.01 9.92 -6.44
CA PHE A 81 8.54 8.58 -6.14
C PHE A 81 8.98 8.04 -4.78
N GLU A 82 9.83 8.74 -4.04
CA GLU A 82 10.14 8.39 -2.65
C GLU A 82 8.94 8.71 -1.75
N PRO A 83 8.27 7.71 -1.16
CA PRO A 83 7.02 7.95 -0.46
C PRO A 83 7.18 8.83 0.80
N LYS A 84 8.38 8.87 1.38
CA LYS A 84 8.69 9.72 2.54
C LYS A 84 9.19 11.13 2.16
N ALA A 85 9.31 11.45 0.86
CA ALA A 85 9.76 12.77 0.43
C ALA A 85 8.61 13.80 0.51
N PRO A 86 8.89 15.04 0.96
CA PRO A 86 7.87 16.05 1.26
C PRO A 86 7.07 16.50 0.02
N ASP A 87 7.70 16.50 -1.16
CA ASP A 87 7.07 16.87 -2.45
C ASP A 87 6.90 15.67 -3.38
N SER A 88 6.78 14.47 -2.82
CA SER A 88 6.48 13.27 -3.60
C SER A 88 5.05 13.30 -4.15
N LEU A 89 4.81 12.54 -5.21
CA LEU A 89 3.45 12.30 -5.71
C LEU A 89 2.56 11.69 -4.61
N LEU A 90 3.14 10.90 -3.70
CA LEU A 90 2.39 10.41 -2.54
C LEU A 90 1.98 11.53 -1.59
N ALA A 91 2.91 12.41 -1.21
CA ALA A 91 2.63 13.51 -0.29
C ALA A 91 1.54 14.45 -0.81
N TRP A 92 1.49 14.66 -2.14
CA TRP A 92 0.44 15.41 -2.84
C TRP A 92 -0.86 14.63 -3.08
N GLY A 93 -0.95 13.38 -2.59
CA GLY A 93 -2.16 12.58 -2.60
C GLY A 93 -2.49 11.86 -3.91
N PHE A 94 -1.55 11.78 -4.86
CA PHE A 94 -1.79 11.13 -6.16
C PHE A 94 -2.05 9.60 -6.05
N PHE A 95 -1.77 9.02 -4.88
CA PHE A 95 -1.95 7.59 -4.61
C PHE A 95 -2.95 7.31 -3.48
N ASN A 96 -3.78 8.28 -3.08
CA ASN A 96 -4.70 8.16 -1.95
C ASN A 96 -5.60 6.92 -2.03
N THR A 97 -6.03 6.51 -3.23
CA THR A 97 -6.85 5.31 -3.44
C THR A 97 -6.21 4.00 -2.97
N ARG A 98 -4.90 3.97 -2.69
CA ARG A 98 -4.20 2.81 -2.08
C ARG A 98 -4.26 2.82 -0.54
N PHE A 99 -4.68 3.93 0.03
CA PHE A 99 -4.77 4.19 1.48
C PHE A 99 -6.22 4.44 1.91
N GLU A 100 -7.17 4.33 0.97
CA GLU A 100 -8.60 4.40 1.22
C GLU A 100 -9.14 2.97 1.38
N PRO A 101 -9.76 2.62 2.53
CA PRO A 101 -10.47 1.35 2.68
C PRO A 101 -11.57 1.24 1.63
N LYS A 102 -11.53 0.20 0.78
CA LYS A 102 -12.49 0.05 -0.32
C LYS A 102 -13.87 -0.42 0.11
N GLU A 103 -13.93 -1.16 1.21
CA GLU A 103 -15.18 -1.60 1.81
C GLU A 103 -15.07 -1.40 3.32
N TYR A 104 -15.96 -0.57 3.87
CA TYR A 104 -16.25 -0.63 5.30
C TYR A 104 -17.16 -1.83 5.49
N MET A 105 -16.63 -2.91 6.07
CA MET A 105 -17.49 -3.92 6.65
C MET A 105 -18.14 -3.30 7.88
N GLU A 106 -19.45 -3.08 7.81
CA GLU A 106 -20.22 -2.59 8.96
C GLU A 106 -19.98 -3.49 10.18
N ASN A 107 -19.85 -2.88 11.37
CA ASN A 107 -19.44 -3.60 12.59
C ASN A 107 -20.31 -4.84 12.88
N TYR A 108 -21.61 -4.76 12.58
CA TYR A 108 -22.53 -5.88 12.75
C TYR A 108 -22.21 -7.07 11.82
N VAL A 109 -21.78 -6.80 10.59
CA VAL A 109 -21.36 -7.84 9.64
C VAL A 109 -20.05 -8.49 10.10
N ALA A 110 -19.12 -7.68 10.62
CA ALA A 110 -17.87 -8.17 11.18
C ALA A 110 -18.07 -9.05 12.43
N GLU A 111 -19.07 -8.76 13.27
CA GLU A 111 -19.42 -9.55 14.45
C GLU A 111 -19.95 -10.94 14.05
N VAL A 112 -20.93 -11.01 13.14
CA VAL A 112 -21.49 -12.27 12.64
C VAL A 112 -20.41 -13.12 11.97
N LEU A 113 -19.57 -12.52 11.12
CA LEU A 113 -18.45 -13.22 10.49
C LEU A 113 -17.39 -13.67 11.50
N GLY A 114 -17.14 -12.86 12.54
CA GLY A 114 -16.23 -13.23 13.62
C GLY A 114 -16.68 -14.49 14.36
N GLU A 115 -17.97 -14.60 14.65
CA GLU A 115 -18.56 -15.81 15.25
C GLU A 115 -18.38 -17.04 14.34
N GLU A 116 -18.66 -16.91 13.04
CA GLU A 116 -18.46 -17.99 12.06
C GLU A 116 -16.98 -18.39 11.93
N MET A 117 -16.08 -17.41 11.94
CA MET A 117 -14.63 -17.63 11.87
C MET A 117 -14.09 -18.35 13.10
N LEU A 118 -14.60 -18.04 14.29
CA LEU A 118 -14.20 -18.69 15.53
C LEU A 118 -14.63 -20.17 15.62
N LEU A 119 -15.52 -20.63 14.74
CA LEU A 119 -15.83 -22.07 14.61
C LEU A 119 -14.63 -22.87 14.06
N LYS A 120 -13.66 -22.19 13.42
CA LYS A 120 -12.43 -22.81 12.92
C LYS A 120 -11.38 -22.88 14.04
N PRO A 121 -10.94 -24.09 14.46
CA PRO A 121 -10.03 -24.25 15.60
C PRO A 121 -8.71 -23.49 15.46
N GLU A 122 -8.19 -23.35 14.24
CA GLU A 122 -6.96 -22.61 13.96
C GLU A 122 -7.11 -21.11 14.21
N ILE A 123 -8.25 -20.52 13.85
CA ILE A 123 -8.53 -19.09 14.06
C ILE A 123 -8.79 -18.86 15.55
N GLN A 124 -9.60 -19.72 16.18
CA GLN A 124 -9.92 -19.64 17.59
C GLN A 124 -8.64 -19.63 18.45
N LYS A 125 -7.72 -20.56 18.19
CA LYS A 125 -6.46 -20.64 18.92
C LYS A 125 -5.65 -19.36 18.82
N VAL A 126 -5.49 -18.81 17.61
CA VAL A 126 -4.74 -17.57 17.38
C VAL A 126 -5.43 -16.38 18.06
N PHE A 127 -6.76 -16.33 18.03
CA PHE A 127 -7.54 -15.29 18.70
C PHE A 127 -7.34 -15.34 20.23
N GLU A 128 -7.41 -16.53 20.83
CA GLU A 128 -7.18 -16.74 22.27
C GLU A 128 -5.75 -16.37 22.68
N GLU A 129 -4.75 -16.72 21.86
CA GLU A 129 -3.37 -16.28 22.06
C GLU A 129 -3.26 -14.75 22.03
N LYS A 130 -3.90 -14.09 21.07
CA LYS A 130 -3.97 -12.63 20.96
C LYS A 130 -4.69 -11.96 22.14
N LEU A 131 -5.65 -12.63 22.78
CA LEU A 131 -6.30 -12.13 24.00
C LEU A 131 -5.32 -12.03 25.18
N SER A 132 -4.10 -12.54 25.11
CA SER A 132 -3.05 -12.29 26.12
C SER A 132 -2.54 -10.83 26.11
N ASP A 133 -2.62 -10.15 24.97
CA ASP A 133 -2.26 -8.73 24.81
C ASP A 133 -3.38 -7.82 25.39
N PRO A 134 -3.10 -7.02 26.43
CA PRO A 134 -4.08 -6.12 27.03
C PRO A 134 -4.65 -5.09 26.06
N GLU A 135 -3.86 -4.60 25.10
CA GLU A 135 -4.35 -3.60 24.14
C GLU A 135 -5.37 -4.21 23.17
N PHE A 136 -5.13 -5.46 22.76
CA PHE A 136 -6.06 -6.21 21.91
C PHE A 136 -7.30 -6.63 22.70
N ARG A 137 -7.12 -7.24 23.87
CA ARG A 137 -8.19 -7.74 24.73
C ARG A 137 -9.22 -6.64 25.07
N ASN A 138 -8.74 -5.45 25.39
CA ASN A 138 -9.57 -4.35 25.87
C ASN A 138 -10.16 -3.47 24.75
N SER A 139 -9.80 -3.70 23.48
CA SER A 139 -10.32 -2.92 22.35
C SER A 139 -11.30 -3.76 21.53
N ASN A 140 -12.55 -3.31 21.43
CA ASN A 140 -13.53 -3.93 20.54
C ASN A 140 -13.14 -3.75 19.07
N GLU A 141 -12.66 -2.55 18.73
CA GLU A 141 -12.21 -2.19 17.40
C GLU A 141 -11.07 -3.11 16.92
N LYS A 142 -10.03 -3.30 17.74
CA LYS A 142 -8.91 -4.19 17.38
C LYS A 142 -9.33 -5.66 17.21
N ARG A 143 -10.32 -6.12 17.98
CA ARG A 143 -10.86 -7.48 17.85
C ARG A 143 -11.69 -7.66 16.59
N LEU A 144 -12.52 -6.69 16.23
CA LEU A 144 -13.25 -6.70 14.95
C LEU A 144 -12.29 -6.59 13.76
N GLU A 145 -11.27 -5.75 13.86
CA GLU A 145 -10.21 -5.61 12.85
C GLU A 145 -9.49 -6.94 12.59
N PHE A 146 -9.26 -7.77 13.62
CA PHE A 146 -8.67 -9.10 13.45
C PHE A 146 -9.49 -10.00 12.52
N PHE A 147 -10.81 -10.07 12.72
CA PHE A 147 -11.68 -10.86 11.85
C PHE A 147 -11.80 -10.25 10.46
N HIS A 148 -11.90 -8.93 10.38
CA HIS A 148 -11.95 -8.22 9.11
C HIS A 148 -10.72 -8.51 8.24
N ARG A 149 -9.51 -8.52 8.81
CA ARG A 149 -8.26 -8.84 8.11
C ARG A 149 -8.15 -10.29 7.63
N LEU A 150 -8.89 -11.22 8.24
CA LEU A 150 -8.94 -12.62 7.82
C LEU A 150 -10.00 -12.88 6.75
N HIS A 151 -10.90 -11.92 6.52
CA HIS A 151 -11.99 -12.10 5.58
C HIS A 151 -11.53 -11.89 4.14
N SER A 152 -12.13 -12.64 3.21
CA SER A 152 -11.79 -12.60 1.78
C SER A 152 -12.01 -11.24 1.11
N SER A 153 -12.83 -10.36 1.71
CA SER A 153 -13.05 -8.99 1.24
C SER A 153 -11.97 -7.99 1.67
N TRP A 154 -11.03 -8.40 2.53
CA TRP A 154 -9.92 -7.54 2.95
C TRP A 154 -9.03 -7.19 1.75
N ASP A 155 -8.90 -5.89 1.45
CA ASP A 155 -7.93 -5.46 0.45
C ASP A 155 -6.52 -5.56 1.03
N GLU A 156 -5.83 -6.66 0.70
CA GLU A 156 -4.43 -6.89 1.05
C GLU A 156 -3.49 -5.78 0.54
N ASN A 157 -3.95 -4.94 -0.40
CA ASN A 157 -3.22 -3.80 -0.93
C ASN A 157 -3.48 -2.49 -0.18
N LEU A 158 -4.30 -2.48 0.89
CA LEU A 158 -4.44 -1.29 1.72
C LEU A 158 -3.08 -0.94 2.35
N GLY A 159 -2.68 0.33 2.20
CA GLY A 159 -1.39 0.84 2.66
C GLY A 159 -0.20 0.39 1.80
N LEU A 160 -0.44 -0.33 0.70
CA LEU A 160 0.62 -0.77 -0.21
C LEU A 160 0.92 0.31 -1.25
N TYR A 161 2.11 0.89 -1.16
CA TYR A 161 2.56 1.91 -2.11
C TYR A 161 2.71 1.32 -3.52
N PRO A 162 2.14 1.94 -4.57
CA PRO A 162 2.07 1.35 -5.92
C PRO A 162 3.35 1.54 -6.74
N VAL A 163 4.48 1.80 -6.10
CA VAL A 163 5.79 1.94 -6.74
C VAL A 163 6.76 1.00 -6.07
N TYR A 164 7.42 0.18 -6.88
CA TYR A 164 8.44 -0.75 -6.42
C TYR A 164 9.83 -0.25 -6.78
N ARG A 165 10.79 -0.48 -5.90
CA ARG A 165 12.21 -0.25 -6.19
C ARG A 165 12.79 -1.49 -6.85
N ALA A 166 13.36 -1.30 -8.04
CA ALA A 166 14.18 -2.34 -8.66
C ALA A 166 15.43 -2.57 -7.78
N ILE A 167 15.62 -3.81 -7.32
CA ILE A 167 16.83 -4.20 -6.56
C ILE A 167 17.94 -4.63 -7.53
N GLU A 168 17.54 -5.16 -8.68
CA GLU A 168 18.43 -5.55 -9.76
C GLU A 168 18.07 -4.80 -11.04
N ALA A 169 19.02 -4.74 -11.98
CA ALA A 169 18.75 -4.18 -13.29
C ALA A 169 17.84 -5.15 -14.08
N PHE A 170 16.59 -4.73 -14.33
CA PHE A 170 15.74 -5.40 -15.30
C PHE A 170 16.27 -5.12 -16.71
N LYS A 171 16.62 -6.19 -17.43
CA LYS A 171 16.98 -6.13 -18.86
C LYS A 171 15.69 -6.17 -19.66
#